data_AF-A0A7T1HRB6-F1
#
_entry.id   AF-A0A7T1HRB6-F1
#
_cell.length_a   1.000
_cell.length_b   1.000
_cell.length_c   1.000
_cell.angle_alpha   90.00
_cell.angle_beta   90.00
_cell.angle_gamma   90.00
#
_symmetry.space_group_name_H-M   'P 1'
#
loop_
_entity.id
_entity.type
_entity.pdbx_description
1 polymer ?
#
loop_
_entity_poly.entity_id
_entity_poly.type
_entity_poly.pdbx_seq_one_letter_code
_entity_poly.pdbx_strand_id
1 'polypeptide(L)'
;MEPDPVPLPLSAFQPARDPYQVLGVASSASAAEIKAAYRALVKQHHPDAGGGDDTILALNAAWEVLGDGERRRCYDGHRGRGAAAASGTGGGARRAAPRRGDKDDGLLLAWLQQVYAPIDRLLGQVINPFPAQLRELAADPYDDRLMEAFCGFLAQSQAKIEKVEALFGSLPCPSSAKGFGLSLYHCLSQVKDALQELERYTMGYVDGYLHDGREMLREAKQRRSLLKQERRRLEL
;
A
#
# COMPACT_ATOMS: atom_id res chain seq x y z
N MET A 1 55.88 -13.08 -7.36
CA MET A 1 55.43 -12.22 -6.25
C MET A 1 54.21 -11.47 -6.75
N GLU A 2 53.04 -12.10 -6.64
CA GLU A 2 51.77 -11.38 -6.76
C GLU A 2 51.62 -10.48 -5.53
N PRO A 3 51.20 -9.21 -5.68
CA PRO A 3 50.94 -8.37 -4.53
C PRO A 3 49.63 -8.82 -3.85
N ASP A 4 49.72 -9.08 -2.55
CA ASP A 4 48.57 -9.39 -1.68
C ASP A 4 47.46 -8.34 -1.79
N PRO A 5 46.17 -8.74 -1.78
CA PRO A 5 45.07 -7.80 -1.76
C PRO A 5 45.01 -7.08 -0.39
N VAL A 6 45.14 -5.76 -0.43
CA VAL A 6 45.02 -4.86 0.72
C VAL A 6 43.64 -5.05 1.38
N PRO A 7 43.56 -5.31 2.69
CA PRO A 7 42.27 -5.43 3.39
C PRO A 7 41.61 -4.04 3.48
N LEU A 8 40.39 -3.93 2.96
CA LEU A 8 39.57 -2.73 3.10
C LEU A 8 39.13 -2.57 4.58
N PRO A 9 39.18 -1.35 5.14
CA PRO A 9 38.87 -1.12 6.54
C PRO A 9 37.37 -1.29 6.82
N LEU A 10 37.08 -1.93 7.96
CA LEU A 10 35.77 -1.98 8.59
C LEU A 10 35.46 -0.64 9.28
N SER A 11 34.21 -0.20 9.14
CA SER A 11 33.49 0.81 9.94
C SER A 11 33.40 2.25 9.41
N ALA A 12 32.22 2.57 8.85
CA ALA A 12 31.40 3.77 9.15
C ALA A 12 30.11 3.70 8.30
N PHE A 13 28.96 3.95 8.91
CA PHE A 13 27.65 4.09 8.24
C PHE A 13 27.76 4.96 6.95
N GLN A 14 27.50 4.37 5.78
CA GLN A 14 27.56 5.07 4.48
C GLN A 14 26.15 5.36 3.95
N PRO A 15 25.62 6.59 4.10
CA PRO A 15 24.35 7.02 3.50
C PRO A 15 24.43 7.23 1.97
N ALA A 16 25.37 6.56 1.28
CA ALA A 16 25.76 6.87 -0.10
C ALA A 16 25.96 5.63 -0.99
N ARG A 17 25.42 4.46 -0.63
CA ARG A 17 25.35 3.34 -1.57
C ARG A 17 24.08 3.50 -2.40
N ASP A 18 24.26 3.58 -3.72
CA ASP A 18 23.17 3.63 -4.69
C ASP A 18 22.21 2.46 -4.39
N PRO A 19 20.91 2.69 -4.16
CA PRO A 19 19.97 1.65 -3.79
C PRO A 19 19.86 0.57 -4.88
N TYR A 20 20.15 0.90 -6.15
CA TYR A 20 20.25 -0.10 -7.22
C TYR A 20 21.45 -1.05 -7.02
N GLN A 21 22.59 -0.52 -6.55
CA GLN A 21 23.78 -1.32 -6.24
C GLN A 21 23.57 -2.18 -4.99
N VAL A 22 22.86 -1.68 -3.99
CA VAL A 22 22.52 -2.44 -2.77
C VAL A 22 21.65 -3.66 -3.11
N LEU A 23 20.73 -3.52 -4.07
CA LEU A 23 19.88 -4.62 -4.54
C LEU A 23 20.52 -5.46 -5.65
N GLY A 24 21.71 -5.08 -6.15
CA GLY A 24 22.39 -5.78 -7.24
C GLY A 24 21.67 -5.72 -8.59
N VAL A 25 20.84 -4.70 -8.83
CA VAL A 25 20.02 -4.55 -10.04
C VAL A 25 20.42 -3.31 -10.85
N ALA A 26 20.16 -3.32 -12.16
CA ALA A 26 20.40 -2.16 -13.01
C ALA A 26 19.40 -1.02 -12.70
N SER A 27 19.76 0.23 -12.96
CA SER A 27 18.83 1.37 -12.82
C SER A 27 17.62 1.29 -13.74
N SER A 28 17.74 0.54 -14.85
CA SER A 28 16.65 0.23 -15.79
C SER A 28 15.79 -0.96 -15.35
N ALA A 29 16.08 -1.60 -14.22
CA ALA A 29 15.33 -2.76 -13.75
C ALA A 29 13.85 -2.40 -13.53
N SER A 30 12.98 -3.30 -13.97
CA SER A 30 11.53 -3.20 -13.75
C SER A 30 11.20 -3.30 -12.26
N ALA A 31 10.02 -2.80 -11.86
CA ALA A 31 9.55 -2.92 -10.48
C ALA A 31 9.49 -4.39 -10.02
N ALA A 32 9.17 -5.32 -10.92
CA ALA A 32 9.15 -6.75 -10.65
C ALA A 32 10.55 -7.31 -10.37
N GLU A 33 11.57 -6.92 -11.14
CA GLU A 33 12.96 -7.35 -10.95
C GLU A 33 13.54 -6.81 -9.64
N ILE A 34 13.29 -5.53 -9.32
CA ILE A 34 13.72 -4.91 -8.06
C ILE A 34 13.08 -5.65 -6.87
N LYS A 35 11.77 -5.93 -6.96
CA LYS A 35 11.03 -6.65 -5.92
C LYS A 35 11.55 -8.08 -5.71
N ALA A 36 11.85 -8.79 -6.80
CA ALA A 36 12.39 -10.14 -6.74
C ALA A 36 13.81 -10.17 -6.14
N ALA A 37 14.69 -9.28 -6.59
CA ALA A 37 16.07 -9.20 -6.10
C ALA A 37 16.11 -8.88 -4.59
N TYR A 38 15.32 -7.92 -4.14
CA TYR A 38 15.21 -7.58 -2.72
C TYR A 38 14.75 -8.78 -1.88
N ARG A 39 13.68 -9.49 -2.29
CA ARG A 39 13.15 -10.64 -1.53
C ARG A 39 14.18 -11.75 -1.38
N ALA A 40 14.92 -12.04 -2.45
CA ALA A 40 15.97 -13.04 -2.43
C ALA A 40 17.07 -12.67 -1.44
N LEU A 41 17.51 -11.40 -1.45
CA LEU A 41 18.56 -10.90 -0.56
C LEU A 41 18.10 -10.87 0.91
N VAL A 42 16.87 -10.44 1.20
CA VAL A 42 16.36 -10.45 2.59
C VAL A 42 16.20 -11.87 3.12
N LYS A 43 15.68 -12.81 2.31
CA LYS A 43 15.59 -14.23 2.71
C LYS A 43 16.98 -14.82 3.00
N GLN A 44 17.98 -14.48 2.18
CA GLN A 44 19.36 -14.95 2.35
C GLN A 44 20.06 -14.35 3.58
N HIS A 45 19.72 -13.11 3.92
CA HIS A 45 20.40 -12.36 4.99
C HIS A 45 19.57 -12.20 6.27
N HIS A 46 18.40 -12.83 6.39
CA HIS A 46 17.55 -12.79 7.58
C HIS A 46 18.32 -13.30 8.84
N PRO A 47 18.14 -12.72 10.04
CA PRO A 47 18.84 -13.16 11.25
C PRO A 47 18.57 -14.62 11.59
N ASP A 48 17.35 -15.12 11.34
CA ASP A 48 17.01 -16.54 11.54
C ASP A 48 17.74 -17.49 10.57
N ALA A 49 18.27 -16.96 9.46
CA ALA A 49 19.12 -17.68 8.50
C ALA A 49 20.62 -17.44 8.75
N GLY A 50 20.99 -16.73 9.82
CA GLY A 50 22.38 -16.45 10.20
C GLY A 50 23.00 -15.22 9.52
N GLY A 51 22.19 -14.34 8.93
CA GLY A 51 22.66 -13.07 8.35
C GLY A 51 22.79 -11.93 9.37
N GLY A 52 23.57 -10.90 9.02
CA GLY A 52 23.88 -9.76 9.89
C GLY A 52 22.96 -8.55 9.69
N ASP A 53 22.58 -7.91 10.80
CA ASP A 53 21.63 -6.79 10.87
C ASP A 53 21.97 -5.62 9.93
N ASP A 54 23.26 -5.31 9.75
CA ASP A 54 23.72 -4.21 8.89
C ASP A 54 23.35 -4.41 7.40
N THR A 55 23.31 -5.67 6.95
CA THR A 55 22.97 -5.99 5.56
C THR A 55 21.48 -5.85 5.33
N ILE A 56 20.64 -6.31 6.27
CA ILE A 56 19.19 -6.13 6.21
C ILE A 56 18.82 -4.65 6.28
N LEU A 57 19.50 -3.88 7.13
CA LEU A 57 19.24 -2.45 7.25
C LEU A 57 19.52 -1.72 5.92
N ALA A 58 20.62 -2.07 5.24
CA ALA A 58 20.94 -1.53 3.93
C ALA A 58 19.90 -1.94 2.86
N LEU A 59 19.48 -3.21 2.85
CA LEU A 59 18.43 -3.69 1.95
C LEU A 59 17.14 -2.91 2.17
N ASN A 60 16.65 -2.82 3.42
CA ASN A 60 15.43 -2.11 3.79
C ASN A 60 15.47 -0.65 3.34
N ALA A 61 16.60 0.04 3.55
CA ALA A 61 16.79 1.42 3.11
C ALA A 61 16.73 1.56 1.57
N ALA A 62 17.30 0.61 0.83
CA ALA A 62 17.21 0.60 -0.63
C ALA A 62 15.78 0.37 -1.13
N TRP A 63 15.02 -0.51 -0.45
CA TRP A 63 13.62 -0.78 -0.77
C TRP A 63 12.68 0.37 -0.44
N GLU A 64 12.94 1.13 0.63
CA GLU A 64 12.14 2.32 0.96
C GLU A 64 12.13 3.36 -0.16
N VAL A 65 13.25 3.42 -0.91
CA VAL A 65 13.44 4.33 -2.05
C VAL A 65 12.91 3.73 -3.36
N LEU A 66 13.23 2.46 -3.66
CA LEU A 66 12.95 1.86 -4.98
C LEU A 66 11.65 1.05 -5.06
N GLY A 67 11.10 0.63 -3.92
CA GLY A 67 9.92 -0.22 -3.84
C GLY A 67 8.60 0.51 -4.11
N ASP A 68 8.58 1.84 -3.91
CA ASP A 68 7.44 2.69 -4.24
C ASP A 68 7.71 3.44 -5.56
N GLY A 69 6.75 3.39 -6.49
CA GLY A 69 6.90 3.97 -7.82
C GLY A 69 7.02 5.50 -7.82
N GLU A 70 6.39 6.19 -6.86
CA GLU A 70 6.48 7.64 -6.71
C GLU A 70 7.82 8.04 -6.07
N ARG A 71 8.25 7.31 -5.04
CA ARG A 71 9.56 7.53 -4.39
C ARG A 71 10.71 7.20 -5.32
N ARG A 72 10.61 6.13 -6.12
CA ARG A 72 11.59 5.79 -7.15
C ARG A 72 11.70 6.90 -8.20
N ARG A 73 10.56 7.40 -8.70
CA ARG A 73 10.55 8.54 -9.64
C ARG A 73 11.14 9.79 -9.02
N CYS A 74 10.84 10.06 -7.76
CA CYS A 74 11.42 11.17 -7.01
C CYS A 74 12.94 11.01 -6.91
N TYR A 75 13.42 9.84 -6.51
CA TYR A 75 14.84 9.51 -6.41
C TYR A 75 15.56 9.64 -7.77
N ASP A 76 15.01 9.03 -8.82
CA ASP A 76 15.55 9.10 -10.18
C ASP A 76 15.54 10.54 -10.73
N GLY A 77 14.53 11.36 -10.35
CA GLY A 77 14.45 12.78 -10.68
C GLY A 77 15.51 13.64 -9.97
N HIS A 78 15.77 13.36 -8.68
CA HIS A 78 16.81 14.05 -7.90
C HIS A 78 18.24 13.62 -8.30
N ARG A 79 18.41 12.39 -8.83
CA ARG A 79 19.65 11.91 -9.44
C ARG A 79 20.02 12.68 -10.73
N GLY A 80 19.08 13.44 -11.29
CA GLY A 80 19.23 14.19 -12.55
C GLY A 80 19.28 15.71 -12.44
N ARG A 81 18.64 16.37 -11.46
CA ARG A 81 18.64 17.86 -11.32
C ARG A 81 18.39 18.31 -9.88
N GLY A 82 19.12 19.35 -9.47
CA GLY A 82 18.96 20.03 -8.18
C GLY A 82 17.57 20.67 -7.99
N ALA A 83 17.15 20.72 -6.73
CA ALA A 83 15.81 21.04 -6.26
C ALA A 83 15.27 22.40 -6.70
N ALA A 84 13.98 22.43 -7.08
CA ALA A 84 13.14 23.60 -6.98
C ALA A 84 11.71 23.16 -6.59
N ALA A 85 11.30 23.54 -5.39
CA ALA A 85 9.94 23.36 -4.90
C ALA A 85 9.05 24.53 -5.38
N ALA A 86 7.88 24.20 -5.92
CA ALA A 86 6.71 25.08 -6.08
C ALA A 86 5.53 24.28 -5.50
N SER A 87 4.63 24.79 -4.66
CA SER A 87 3.67 25.89 -4.81
C SER A 87 2.77 25.77 -3.54
N GLY A 88 1.95 26.70 -3.07
CA GLY A 88 1.27 27.86 -3.63
C GLY A 88 -0.02 28.01 -2.82
N THR A 89 -0.19 29.16 -2.17
CA THR A 89 -1.34 29.56 -1.35
C THR A 89 -2.59 29.83 -2.21
N GLY A 90 -3.80 29.55 -1.69
CA GLY A 90 -5.03 30.11 -2.24
C GLY A 90 -6.28 29.65 -1.50
N GLY A 91 -6.94 30.56 -0.77
CA GLY A 91 -8.14 30.29 0.00
C GLY A 91 -9.45 30.78 -0.63
N GLY A 92 -10.56 30.47 0.05
CA GLY A 92 -11.72 31.36 0.16
C GLY A 92 -12.99 31.02 -0.62
N ALA A 93 -14.06 30.81 0.16
CA ALA A 93 -15.41 31.41 0.05
C ALA A 93 -16.61 30.47 -0.18
N ARG A 94 -17.59 30.65 0.72
CA ARG A 94 -18.91 30.03 0.78
C ARG A 94 -19.86 30.56 -0.30
N ARG A 95 -20.87 29.76 -0.67
CA ARG A 95 -22.21 30.25 -1.03
C ARG A 95 -23.28 29.19 -0.70
N ALA A 96 -24.44 29.68 -0.29
CA ALA A 96 -25.62 28.90 0.10
C ALA A 96 -26.76 29.04 -0.94
N ALA A 97 -27.72 28.09 -0.86
CA ALA A 97 -29.11 28.03 -1.40
C ALA A 97 -29.36 26.87 -2.41
N PRO A 98 -30.61 26.39 -2.64
CA PRO A 98 -31.87 26.41 -1.86
C PRO A 98 -32.43 24.99 -1.57
N ARG A 99 -33.63 24.89 -0.94
CA ARG A 99 -34.29 23.65 -0.47
C ARG A 99 -34.53 22.62 -1.58
N ARG A 100 -34.14 21.37 -1.31
CA ARG A 100 -33.65 20.39 -2.29
C ARG A 100 -34.18 18.96 -2.09
N GLY A 101 -35.31 18.76 -1.42
CA GLY A 101 -35.75 17.42 -0.94
C GLY A 101 -35.82 16.35 -2.04
N ASP A 102 -36.57 16.60 -3.11
CA ASP A 102 -36.92 15.53 -4.07
C ASP A 102 -35.83 15.20 -5.11
N LYS A 103 -34.95 16.17 -5.42
CA LYS A 103 -33.82 15.96 -6.36
C LYS A 103 -32.59 15.36 -5.69
N ASP A 104 -32.36 15.64 -4.40
CA ASP A 104 -31.19 15.14 -3.67
C ASP A 104 -31.33 13.63 -3.36
N ASP A 105 -32.56 13.13 -3.20
CA ASP A 105 -32.86 11.71 -2.97
C ASP A 105 -32.60 10.85 -4.21
N GLY A 106 -32.99 11.33 -5.41
CA GLY A 106 -32.68 10.66 -6.67
C GLY A 106 -31.17 10.62 -6.97
N LEU A 107 -30.45 11.69 -6.65
CA LEU A 107 -28.98 11.74 -6.76
C LEU A 107 -28.30 10.80 -5.75
N LEU A 108 -28.84 10.71 -4.53
CA LEU A 108 -28.38 9.79 -3.49
C LEU A 108 -28.53 8.33 -3.93
N LEU A 109 -29.71 7.92 -4.40
CA LEU A 109 -29.95 6.57 -4.87
C LEU A 109 -29.07 6.20 -6.07
N ALA A 110 -28.92 7.12 -7.03
CA ALA A 110 -28.04 6.92 -8.18
C ALA A 110 -26.58 6.73 -7.74
N TRP A 111 -26.09 7.57 -6.81
CA TRP A 111 -24.72 7.45 -6.29
C TRP A 111 -24.53 6.15 -5.50
N LEU A 112 -25.48 5.75 -4.65
CA LEU A 112 -25.42 4.50 -3.91
C LEU A 112 -25.36 3.27 -4.83
N GLN A 113 -26.11 3.28 -5.93
CA GLN A 113 -26.14 2.18 -6.89
C GLN A 113 -24.92 2.14 -7.81
N GLN A 114 -24.47 3.30 -8.30
CA GLN A 114 -23.41 3.37 -9.31
C GLN A 114 -22.00 3.44 -8.70
N VAL A 115 -21.86 3.99 -7.49
CA VAL A 115 -20.57 4.15 -6.81
C VAL A 115 -20.45 3.17 -5.64
N TYR A 116 -21.31 3.31 -4.62
CA TYR A 116 -21.12 2.56 -3.39
C TYR A 116 -21.31 1.04 -3.55
N ALA A 117 -22.35 0.58 -4.24
CA ALA A 117 -22.62 -0.86 -4.36
C ALA A 117 -21.49 -1.64 -5.06
N PRO A 118 -20.92 -1.16 -6.18
CA PRO A 118 -19.71 -1.73 -6.76
C PRO A 118 -18.51 -1.70 -5.80
N ILE A 119 -18.31 -0.59 -5.08
CA ILE A 119 -17.24 -0.45 -4.10
C ILE A 119 -17.39 -1.48 -2.96
N ASP A 120 -18.57 -1.63 -2.35
CA ASP A 120 -18.78 -2.61 -1.27
C ASP A 120 -18.53 -4.04 -1.74
N ARG A 121 -18.87 -4.36 -3.00
CA ARG A 121 -18.58 -5.66 -3.59
C ARG A 121 -17.06 -5.89 -3.70
N LEU A 122 -16.32 -4.93 -4.25
CA LEU A 122 -14.86 -5.01 -4.39
C LEU A 122 -14.17 -5.08 -3.03
N LEU A 123 -14.58 -4.25 -2.07
CA LEU A 123 -14.09 -4.32 -0.69
C LEU A 123 -14.35 -5.68 -0.05
N GLY A 124 -15.49 -6.31 -0.34
CA GLY A 124 -15.77 -7.67 0.10
C GLY A 124 -14.85 -8.71 -0.51
N GLN A 125 -14.49 -8.58 -1.78
CA GLN A 125 -13.56 -9.48 -2.45
C GLN A 125 -12.12 -9.33 -1.94
N VAL A 126 -11.77 -8.15 -1.41
CA VAL A 126 -10.48 -7.91 -0.77
C VAL A 126 -10.50 -8.41 0.67
N ILE A 127 -11.43 -7.94 1.50
CA ILE A 127 -11.45 -8.17 2.96
C ILE A 127 -11.80 -9.62 3.34
N ASN A 128 -12.76 -10.25 2.65
CA ASN A 128 -13.30 -11.53 3.11
C ASN A 128 -12.32 -12.72 2.98
N PRO A 129 -11.49 -12.84 1.91
CA PRO A 129 -10.54 -13.94 1.79
C PRO A 129 -9.34 -13.86 2.75
N PHE A 130 -9.04 -12.70 3.31
CA PHE A 130 -7.82 -12.48 4.12
C PHE A 130 -7.58 -13.49 5.25
N PRO A 131 -8.57 -13.82 6.09
CA PRO A 131 -8.33 -14.77 7.18
C PRO A 131 -7.89 -16.16 6.71
N ALA A 132 -8.32 -16.59 5.52
CA ALA A 132 -7.88 -17.85 4.94
C ALA A 132 -6.45 -17.74 4.37
N GLN A 133 -6.17 -16.67 3.62
CA GLN A 133 -4.86 -16.41 3.02
C GLN A 133 -3.75 -16.30 4.08
N LEU A 134 -4.02 -15.59 5.18
CA LEU A 134 -3.07 -15.46 6.29
C LEU A 134 -2.85 -16.77 7.03
N ARG A 135 -3.89 -17.61 7.15
CA ARG A 135 -3.77 -18.93 7.79
C ARG A 135 -2.95 -19.89 6.94
N GLU A 136 -3.14 -19.84 5.62
CA GLU A 136 -2.39 -20.63 4.65
C GLU A 136 -0.91 -20.24 4.67
N LEU A 137 -0.60 -18.95 4.63
CA LEU A 137 0.79 -18.46 4.75
C LEU A 137 1.43 -18.81 6.10
N ALA A 138 0.66 -18.76 7.19
CA ALA A 138 1.16 -19.08 8.53
C ALA A 138 1.54 -20.56 8.72
N ALA A 139 1.23 -21.46 7.77
CA ALA A 139 1.68 -22.84 7.81
C ALA A 139 3.20 -22.94 7.64
N ASP A 140 3.76 -22.18 6.70
CA ASP A 140 5.20 -21.98 6.53
C ASP A 140 5.44 -20.64 5.82
N PRO A 141 5.74 -19.55 6.56
CA PRO A 141 5.96 -18.24 5.98
C PRO A 141 7.16 -18.14 5.03
N TYR A 142 8.10 -19.10 5.10
CA TYR A 142 9.32 -19.11 4.30
C TYR A 142 9.22 -20.03 3.07
N ASP A 143 8.10 -20.74 2.92
CA ASP A 143 7.80 -21.52 1.72
C ASP A 143 7.53 -20.58 0.53
N ASP A 144 8.32 -20.75 -0.53
CA ASP A 144 8.28 -19.86 -1.69
C ASP A 144 6.94 -19.90 -2.42
N ARG A 145 6.24 -21.05 -2.43
CA ARG A 145 4.95 -21.19 -3.10
C ARG A 145 3.85 -20.51 -2.31
N LEU A 146 3.83 -20.67 -0.99
CA LEU A 146 2.88 -20.00 -0.11
C LEU A 146 3.08 -18.47 -0.16
N MET A 147 4.32 -18.02 -0.11
CA MET A 147 4.65 -16.61 -0.23
C MET A 147 4.27 -16.05 -1.61
N GLU A 148 4.58 -16.76 -2.70
CA GLU A 148 4.19 -16.36 -4.06
C GLU A 148 2.67 -16.26 -4.20
N ALA A 149 1.91 -17.24 -3.71
CA ALA A 149 0.45 -17.22 -3.72
C ALA A 149 -0.10 -16.02 -2.95
N PHE A 150 0.43 -15.75 -1.75
CA PHE A 150 0.02 -14.60 -0.95
C PHE A 150 0.34 -13.27 -1.65
N CYS A 151 1.52 -13.16 -2.28
CA CYS A 151 1.90 -11.99 -3.06
C CYS A 151 0.99 -11.77 -4.27
N GLY A 152 0.61 -12.84 -4.97
CA GLY A 152 -0.36 -12.80 -6.05
C GLY A 152 -1.74 -12.32 -5.56
N PHE A 153 -2.16 -12.77 -4.38
CA PHE A 153 -3.39 -12.29 -3.74
C PHE A 153 -3.32 -10.80 -3.37
N LEU A 154 -2.20 -10.32 -2.81
CA LEU A 154 -2.00 -8.90 -2.50
C LEU A 154 -2.05 -8.04 -3.77
N ALA A 155 -1.35 -8.43 -4.83
CA ALA A 155 -1.37 -7.72 -6.11
C ALA A 155 -2.78 -7.65 -6.71
N GLN A 156 -3.52 -8.77 -6.70
CA GLN A 156 -4.92 -8.80 -7.12
C GLN A 156 -5.84 -7.95 -6.23
N SER A 157 -5.48 -7.76 -4.95
CA SER A 157 -6.24 -6.92 -4.02
C SER A 157 -5.97 -5.44 -4.26
N GLN A 158 -4.71 -5.05 -4.47
CA GLN A 158 -4.33 -3.69 -4.86
C GLN A 158 -5.01 -3.26 -6.16
N ALA A 159 -5.02 -4.10 -7.20
CA ALA A 159 -5.73 -3.80 -8.45
C ALA A 159 -7.25 -3.62 -8.27
N LYS A 160 -7.86 -4.24 -7.24
CA LYS A 160 -9.27 -3.99 -6.89
C LYS A 160 -9.43 -2.65 -6.17
N ILE A 161 -8.49 -2.27 -5.31
CA ILE A 161 -8.50 -0.98 -4.61
C ILE A 161 -8.33 0.19 -5.59
N GLU A 162 -7.48 0.06 -6.61
CA GLU A 162 -7.37 1.07 -7.68
C GLU A 162 -8.71 1.28 -8.41
N LYS A 163 -9.43 0.19 -8.70
CA LYS A 163 -10.79 0.28 -9.28
C LYS A 163 -11.77 0.95 -8.34
N VAL A 164 -11.65 0.70 -7.03
CA VAL A 164 -12.48 1.36 -6.01
C VAL A 164 -12.21 2.86 -5.95
N GLU A 165 -10.95 3.30 -5.99
CA GLU A 165 -10.59 4.72 -6.03
C GLU A 165 -11.15 5.40 -7.30
N ALA A 166 -11.01 4.74 -8.46
CA ALA A 166 -11.59 5.23 -9.71
C ALA A 166 -13.12 5.36 -9.65
N LEU A 167 -13.81 4.38 -9.05
CA LEU A 167 -15.26 4.44 -8.84
C LEU A 167 -15.65 5.54 -7.86
N PHE A 168 -14.91 5.70 -6.76
CA PHE A 168 -15.20 6.72 -5.74
C PHE A 168 -15.09 8.14 -6.31
N GLY A 169 -14.14 8.36 -7.22
CA GLY A 169 -13.98 9.63 -7.94
C GLY A 169 -14.92 9.85 -9.13
N SER A 170 -15.69 8.83 -9.54
CA SER A 170 -16.46 8.88 -10.80
C SER A 170 -17.70 9.78 -10.76
N LEU A 171 -18.34 9.89 -9.60
CA LEU A 171 -19.52 10.74 -9.40
C LEU A 171 -19.38 11.55 -8.11
N PRO A 172 -19.75 12.85 -8.12
CA PRO A 172 -19.67 13.68 -6.94
C PRO A 172 -20.57 13.15 -5.81
N CYS A 173 -20.03 13.10 -4.60
CA CYS A 173 -20.80 12.70 -3.42
C CYS A 173 -21.93 13.72 -3.17
N PRO A 174 -23.21 13.28 -3.12
CA PRO A 174 -24.33 14.16 -2.86
C PRO A 174 -24.24 14.77 -1.45
N SER A 175 -24.86 15.93 -1.25
CA SER A 175 -24.85 16.65 0.03
C SER A 175 -25.39 15.80 1.18
N SER A 176 -26.45 15.04 0.92
CA SER A 176 -27.10 14.10 1.84
C SER A 176 -26.19 12.96 2.29
N ALA A 177 -25.21 12.54 1.47
CA ALA A 177 -24.31 11.43 1.77
C ALA A 177 -22.91 11.86 2.24
N LYS A 178 -22.63 13.14 2.49
CA LYS A 178 -21.26 13.59 2.81
C LYS A 178 -20.63 12.84 3.99
N GLY A 179 -21.38 12.61 5.07
CA GLY A 179 -20.93 11.82 6.22
C GLY A 179 -20.63 10.37 5.84
N PHE A 180 -21.52 9.76 5.05
CA PHE A 180 -21.35 8.39 4.56
C PHE A 180 -20.17 8.24 3.59
N GLY A 181 -19.98 9.21 2.69
CA GLY A 181 -18.83 9.27 1.79
C GLY A 181 -17.50 9.39 2.56
N LEU A 182 -17.49 10.14 3.67
CA LEU A 182 -16.32 10.22 4.56
C LEU A 182 -16.07 8.90 5.30
N SER A 183 -17.10 8.26 5.85
CA SER A 183 -17.01 6.92 6.44
C SER A 183 -16.47 5.91 5.42
N LEU A 184 -16.92 6.01 4.15
CA LEU A 184 -16.45 5.16 3.07
C LEU A 184 -14.98 5.39 2.82
N TYR A 185 -14.57 6.65 2.63
CA TYR A 185 -13.16 7.03 2.45
C TYR A 185 -12.26 6.47 3.56
N HIS A 186 -12.64 6.61 4.83
CA HIS A 186 -11.85 6.05 5.93
C HIS A 186 -11.75 4.52 5.88
N CYS A 187 -12.81 3.82 5.47
CA CYS A 187 -12.73 2.39 5.24
C CYS A 187 -11.78 2.05 4.09
N LEU A 188 -11.76 2.84 3.02
CA LEU A 188 -10.85 2.66 1.88
C LEU A 188 -9.39 2.85 2.30
N SER A 189 -9.08 3.96 2.99
CA SER A 189 -7.73 4.25 3.49
C SER A 189 -7.24 3.11 4.38
N GLN A 190 -8.06 2.66 5.33
CA GLN A 190 -7.69 1.56 6.22
C GLN A 190 -7.31 0.28 5.46
N VAL A 191 -8.07 -0.09 4.42
CA VAL A 191 -7.74 -1.28 3.62
C VAL A 191 -6.44 -1.07 2.85
N LYS A 192 -6.21 0.13 2.32
CA LYS A 192 -4.99 0.48 1.58
C LYS A 192 -3.75 0.40 2.48
N ASP A 193 -3.82 0.99 3.66
CA ASP A 193 -2.73 0.97 4.64
C ASP A 193 -2.43 -0.47 5.07
N ALA A 194 -3.47 -1.27 5.30
CA ALA A 194 -3.29 -2.68 5.64
C ALA A 194 -2.62 -3.49 4.53
N LEU A 195 -3.00 -3.26 3.26
CA LEU A 195 -2.35 -3.89 2.11
C LEU A 195 -0.87 -3.49 2.00
N GLN A 196 -0.55 -2.22 2.30
CA GLN A 196 0.82 -1.74 2.29
C GLN A 196 1.67 -2.41 3.37
N GLU A 197 1.16 -2.53 4.61
CA GLU A 197 1.90 -3.23 5.67
C GLU A 197 2.09 -4.71 5.34
N LEU A 198 1.07 -5.39 4.82
CA LEU A 198 1.22 -6.79 4.40
C LEU A 198 2.18 -6.95 3.24
N GLU A 199 2.23 -5.99 2.31
CA GLU A 199 3.25 -5.98 1.28
C GLU A 199 4.64 -5.84 1.88
N ARG A 200 4.87 -4.90 2.82
CA ARG A 200 6.14 -4.78 3.53
C ARG A 200 6.52 -6.07 4.26
N TYR A 201 5.56 -6.79 4.84
CA TYR A 201 5.82 -8.10 5.42
C TYR A 201 6.38 -9.10 4.39
N THR A 202 5.76 -9.22 3.20
CA THR A 202 6.26 -10.13 2.14
C THR A 202 7.66 -9.78 1.62
N MET A 203 8.13 -8.59 1.96
CA MET A 203 9.44 -8.09 1.59
C MET A 203 10.43 -8.34 2.73
N GLY A 204 10.11 -7.92 3.95
CA GLY A 204 11.03 -7.88 5.08
C GLY A 204 10.95 -9.06 6.06
N TYR A 205 9.91 -9.89 6.00
CA TYR A 205 9.57 -10.93 6.99
C TYR A 205 9.45 -10.40 8.43
N VAL A 206 9.26 -9.09 8.60
CA VAL A 206 9.14 -8.45 9.91
C VAL A 206 7.73 -8.66 10.45
N ASP A 207 7.61 -9.43 11.53
CA ASP A 207 6.33 -9.78 12.17
C ASP A 207 5.46 -8.58 12.55
N GLY A 208 6.06 -7.43 12.86
CA GLY A 208 5.33 -6.19 13.13
C GLY A 208 4.42 -5.78 11.99
N TYR A 209 4.91 -5.82 10.75
CA TYR A 209 4.11 -5.49 9.56
C TYR A 209 2.96 -6.47 9.33
N LEU A 210 3.18 -7.76 9.63
CA LEU A 210 2.12 -8.76 9.56
C LEU A 210 1.04 -8.51 10.61
N HIS A 211 1.45 -8.18 11.84
CA HIS A 211 0.54 -7.87 12.93
C HIS A 211 -0.31 -6.63 12.61
N ASP A 212 0.34 -5.53 12.24
CA ASP A 212 -0.33 -4.26 11.94
C ASP A 212 -1.31 -4.41 10.77
N GLY A 213 -0.87 -5.06 9.68
CA GLY A 213 -1.74 -5.34 8.53
C GLY A 213 -2.98 -6.17 8.91
N ARG A 214 -2.83 -7.14 9.82
CA ARG A 214 -3.94 -7.96 10.32
C ARG A 214 -4.94 -7.15 11.14
N GLU A 215 -4.46 -6.31 12.05
CA GLU A 215 -5.33 -5.47 12.88
C GLU A 215 -6.05 -4.41 12.02
N MET A 216 -5.34 -3.77 11.09
CA MET A 216 -5.97 -2.81 10.18
C MET A 216 -7.07 -3.46 9.32
N LEU A 217 -6.89 -4.69 8.84
CA LEU A 217 -7.94 -5.42 8.11
C LEU A 217 -9.13 -5.80 8.98
N ARG A 218 -8.88 -6.12 10.25
CA ARG A 218 -9.94 -6.38 11.23
C ARG A 218 -10.78 -5.12 11.45
N GLU A 219 -10.14 -3.98 11.63
CA GLU A 219 -10.82 -2.68 11.73
C GLU A 219 -11.57 -2.32 10.45
N ALA A 220 -10.96 -2.52 9.28
CA ALA A 220 -11.62 -2.30 7.99
C ALA A 220 -12.89 -3.14 7.84
N LYS A 221 -12.86 -4.41 8.28
CA LYS A 221 -14.04 -5.28 8.30
C LYS A 221 -15.15 -4.72 9.20
N GLN A 222 -14.80 -4.20 10.37
CA GLN A 222 -15.76 -3.55 11.27
C GLN A 222 -16.35 -2.27 10.65
N ARG A 223 -15.51 -1.40 10.09
CA ARG A 223 -15.92 -0.17 9.39
C ARG A 223 -16.85 -0.47 8.21
N ARG A 224 -16.55 -1.50 7.42
CA ARG A 224 -17.43 -1.97 6.34
C ARG A 224 -18.79 -2.44 6.85
N SER A 225 -18.83 -3.14 8.00
CA SER A 225 -20.09 -3.53 8.62
C SER A 225 -20.92 -2.31 9.07
N LEU A 226 -20.27 -1.28 9.62
CA LEU A 226 -20.91 -0.02 9.99
C LEU A 226 -21.46 0.71 8.76
N LEU A 227 -20.70 0.78 7.66
CA LEU A 227 -21.18 1.33 6.38
C LEU A 227 -22.46 0.65 5.89
N LYS A 228 -22.57 -0.67 6.02
CA LYS A 228 -23.82 -1.38 5.67
C LYS A 228 -24.99 -1.01 6.56
N GLN A 229 -24.74 -0.67 7.83
CA GLN A 229 -25.79 -0.17 8.73
C GLN A 229 -26.17 1.28 8.41
N GLU A 230 -25.19 2.15 8.17
CA GLU A 230 -25.42 3.53 7.77
C GLU A 230 -26.19 3.62 6.45
N ARG A 231 -25.84 2.81 5.46
CA ARG A 231 -26.58 2.72 4.18
C ARG A 231 -28.06 2.43 4.42
N ARG A 232 -28.39 1.46 5.28
CA ARG A 232 -29.78 1.10 5.57
C ARG A 232 -30.57 2.25 6.21
N ARG A 233 -29.89 3.19 6.88
CA ARG A 233 -30.51 4.40 7.43
C ARG A 233 -30.71 5.51 6.40
N LEU A 234 -29.99 5.47 5.29
CA LEU A 234 -30.12 6.43 4.17
C LEU A 234 -31.18 6.00 3.15
N GLU A 235 -31.57 4.71 3.16
CA GLU A 235 -32.64 4.15 2.34
C GLU A 235 -34.02 4.19 3.04
N LEU A 236 -34.09 4.76 4.26
CA LEU A 236 -35.30 4.97 5.07
C LEU A 236 -35.68 6.45 5.07
#